data_AF-A0A1X1DNK9-F1
#
_entry.id   AF-A0A1X1DNK9-F1
#
_cell.length_a   1.000
_cell.length_b   1.000
_cell.length_c   1.000
_cell.angle_alpha   90.00
_cell.angle_beta   90.00
_cell.angle_gamma   90.00
#
_symmetry.space_group_name_H-M   'P 1'
#
loop_
_entity.id
_entity.type
_entity.pdbx_description
1 polymer ?
#
loop_
_entity_poly.entity_id
_entity_poly.type
_entity_poly.pdbx_seq_one_letter_code
_entity_poly.pdbx_strand_id
1 'polypeptide(L)'
;MAYTIFIQRKWQTALSTISEFTLPGTDIKGYFLECPGPDTITPDLKKRIPEGHYSLTWHKSNKFSQHSPLPQLYNAQVPISRWILIHPGNDYNDTIGCLLPGKVKLVDRVGASKDLYDRMKSFMRTEGIDKFSVIITSHYVDGHNKSGDK
;
A
#
# COMPACT_ATOMS: atom_id res chain seq x y z
N MET A 1 -14.24 -17.07 -6.25
CA MET A 1 -14.19 -15.68 -6.75
C MET A 1 -12.79 -15.14 -6.48
N ALA A 2 -12.22 -14.38 -7.41
CA ALA A 2 -10.90 -13.78 -7.25
C ALA A 2 -11.06 -12.26 -7.03
N TYR A 3 -10.19 -11.69 -6.20
CA TYR A 3 -10.22 -10.30 -5.79
C TYR A 3 -8.93 -9.60 -6.21
N THR A 4 -9.05 -8.43 -6.84
CA THR A 4 -7.87 -7.63 -7.24
C THR A 4 -7.96 -6.25 -6.62
N ILE A 5 -6.94 -5.89 -5.85
CA ILE A 5 -6.75 -4.54 -5.32
C ILE A 5 -5.98 -3.76 -6.39
N PHE A 6 -6.64 -2.75 -6.96
CA PHE A 6 -6.00 -1.87 -7.93
C PHE A 6 -5.43 -0.66 -7.21
N ILE A 7 -4.12 -0.49 -7.27
CA ILE A 7 -3.37 0.62 -6.70
C ILE A 7 -2.84 1.48 -7.85
N GLN A 8 -3.16 2.77 -7.83
CA GLN A 8 -2.67 3.74 -8.80
C GLN A 8 -1.95 4.88 -8.07
N ARG A 9 -0.63 4.96 -8.21
CA ARG A 9 0.19 6.06 -7.67
C ARG A 9 -0.21 7.36 -8.36
N LYS A 10 -0.55 8.36 -7.56
CA LYS A 10 -1.07 9.64 -8.03
C LYS A 10 -0.17 10.81 -7.65
N TRP A 11 0.38 10.77 -6.43
CA TRP A 11 1.16 11.88 -5.86
C TRP A 11 2.49 11.36 -5.34
N GLN A 12 3.55 12.12 -5.58
CA GLN A 12 4.88 11.84 -5.05
C GLN A 12 5.52 13.14 -4.56
N THR A 13 6.16 13.06 -3.40
CA THR A 13 7.02 14.11 -2.86
C THR A 13 8.44 13.55 -2.66
N ALA A 14 9.31 14.33 -2.03
CA ALA A 14 10.59 13.83 -1.56
C ALA A 14 10.47 12.79 -0.42
N LEU A 15 9.34 12.75 0.29
CA LEU A 15 9.14 11.95 1.49
C LEU A 15 8.28 10.71 1.27
N SER A 16 7.31 10.76 0.36
CA SER A 16 6.38 9.65 0.16
C SER A 16 5.82 9.55 -1.25
N THR A 17 5.24 8.39 -1.56
CA THR A 17 4.33 8.19 -2.69
C THR A 17 2.94 7.88 -2.12
N ILE A 18 1.91 8.57 -2.60
CA ILE A 18 0.52 8.27 -2.27
C ILE A 18 -0.23 7.82 -3.52
N SER A 19 -0.96 6.73 -3.37
CA SER A 19 -1.81 6.14 -4.40
C SER A 19 -3.28 6.12 -3.95
N GLU A 20 -4.19 6.16 -4.92
CA GLU A 20 -5.56 5.72 -4.72
C GLU A 20 -5.63 4.21 -4.89
N PHE A 21 -6.56 3.55 -4.18
CA PHE A 21 -6.88 2.16 -4.45
C PHE A 21 -8.37 1.86 -4.41
N THR A 22 -8.75 0.83 -5.16
CA THR A 22 -10.09 0.25 -5.15
C THR A 22 -10.04 -1.27 -5.09
N LEU A 23 -11.08 -1.87 -4.51
CA LEU A 23 -11.33 -3.31 -4.54
C LEU A 23 -12.72 -3.54 -5.16
N PRO A 24 -12.81 -3.76 -6.48
CA PRO A 24 -14.08 -3.91 -7.18
C PRO A 24 -14.96 -5.01 -6.59
N GLY A 25 -16.28 -4.78 -6.60
CA GLY A 25 -17.26 -5.66 -5.95
C GLY A 25 -17.40 -5.44 -4.44
N THR A 26 -16.69 -4.47 -3.88
CA THR A 26 -16.80 -4.04 -2.48
C THR A 26 -16.85 -2.52 -2.39
N ASP A 27 -17.18 -2.00 -1.21
CA ASP A 27 -17.03 -0.57 -0.87
C ASP A 27 -15.67 -0.26 -0.20
N ILE A 28 -14.74 -1.22 -0.17
CA ILE A 28 -13.39 -1.04 0.34
C ILE A 28 -12.56 -0.31 -0.71
N LYS A 29 -12.26 0.96 -0.40
CA LYS A 29 -11.43 1.86 -1.20
C LYS A 29 -10.75 2.88 -0.29
N GLY A 30 -9.73 3.54 -0.80
CA GLY A 30 -9.01 4.56 -0.05
C GLY A 30 -7.68 4.88 -0.70
N TYR A 31 -6.68 5.07 0.16
CA TYR A 31 -5.33 5.44 -0.25
C TYR A 31 -4.31 4.48 0.35
N PHE A 32 -3.15 4.39 -0.31
CA PHE A 32 -1.94 3.86 0.30
C PHE A 32 -0.87 4.93 0.34
N LEU A 33 -0.11 4.97 1.44
CA LEU A 33 1.18 5.65 1.51
C LEU A 33 2.29 4.60 1.47
N GLU A 34 3.32 4.88 0.66
CA GLU A 34 4.57 4.12 0.63
C GLU A 34 5.78 5.06 0.52
N CYS A 35 6.98 4.51 0.59
CA CYS A 35 8.22 5.26 0.43
C CYS A 35 8.29 6.00 -0.93
N PRO A 36 9.15 7.03 -1.07
CA PRO A 36 9.36 7.69 -2.35
C PRO A 36 10.15 6.77 -3.29
N GLY A 37 10.17 7.14 -4.57
CA GLY A 37 11.01 6.48 -5.57
C GLY A 37 12.52 6.66 -5.33
N PRO A 38 13.36 6.02 -6.14
CA PRO A 38 13.01 5.06 -7.19
C PRO A 38 12.50 3.72 -6.63
N ASP A 39 11.99 2.88 -7.51
CA ASP A 39 11.52 1.53 -7.20
C ASP A 39 12.70 0.63 -6.85
N THR A 40 12.52 -0.32 -5.93
CA THR A 40 13.56 -1.31 -5.61
C THR A 40 13.03 -2.66 -5.20
N ILE A 41 13.76 -3.71 -5.59
CA ILE A 41 13.56 -5.07 -5.09
C ILE A 41 14.41 -5.38 -3.84
N THR A 42 15.31 -4.46 -3.45
CA THR A 42 16.23 -4.66 -2.32
C THR A 42 15.59 -4.20 -1.01
N PRO A 43 15.61 -5.02 0.06
CA PRO A 43 15.03 -4.66 1.36
C PRO A 43 15.71 -3.46 2.00
N ASP A 44 14.98 -2.80 2.91
CA ASP A 44 15.50 -1.82 3.88
C ASP A 44 16.13 -0.54 3.31
N LEU A 45 15.93 -0.25 2.02
CA LEU A 45 16.42 0.99 1.40
C LEU A 45 15.50 2.21 1.57
N LYS A 46 14.36 2.07 2.28
CA LYS A 46 13.31 3.10 2.36
C LYS A 46 12.87 3.59 0.98
N LYS A 47 12.64 2.64 0.09
CA LYS A 47 12.21 2.84 -1.29
C LYS A 47 10.98 1.99 -1.55
N ARG A 48 10.12 2.48 -2.44
CA ARG A 48 8.91 1.78 -2.83
C ARG A 48 9.19 0.49 -3.60
N ILE A 49 8.22 -0.41 -3.57
CA ILE A 49 8.20 -1.63 -4.38
C ILE A 49 8.05 -1.25 -5.87
N PRO A 50 8.52 -2.08 -6.83
CA PRO A 50 8.19 -1.89 -8.23
C PRO A 50 6.68 -1.91 -8.52
N GLU A 51 6.30 -1.33 -9.65
CA GLU A 51 5.00 -1.63 -10.26
C GLU A 51 4.88 -3.10 -10.66
N GLY A 52 3.65 -3.59 -10.77
CA GLY A 52 3.40 -4.94 -11.24
C GLY A 52 2.22 -5.62 -10.56
N HIS A 53 2.12 -6.92 -10.81
CA HIS A 53 1.12 -7.80 -10.23
C HIS A 53 1.72 -8.63 -9.11
N TYR A 54 1.06 -8.66 -7.96
CA TYR A 54 1.52 -9.31 -6.74
C TYR A 54 0.47 -10.25 -6.19
N SER A 55 0.92 -11.44 -5.79
CA SER A 55 0.14 -12.35 -4.96
C SER A 55 0.25 -11.93 -3.49
N LEU A 56 -0.73 -12.37 -2.69
CA LEU A 56 -0.75 -12.12 -1.26
C LEU A 56 -0.62 -13.42 -0.47
N THR A 57 0.05 -13.33 0.68
CA THR A 57 0.11 -14.39 1.69
C THR A 57 0.07 -13.80 3.10
N TRP A 58 -0.25 -14.62 4.11
CA TRP A 58 -0.19 -14.20 5.50
C TRP A 58 1.23 -14.31 6.04
N HIS A 59 1.73 -13.23 6.64
CA HIS A 59 3.00 -13.21 7.35
C HIS A 59 2.82 -13.01 8.85
N LYS A 60 3.39 -13.90 9.65
CA LYS A 60 3.46 -13.75 11.09
C LYS A 60 4.61 -12.82 11.45
N SER A 61 4.29 -11.59 11.84
CA SER A 61 5.28 -10.59 12.26
C SER A 61 5.39 -10.52 13.79
N ASN A 62 6.62 -10.53 14.30
CA ASN A 62 6.90 -10.22 15.71
C ASN A 62 6.96 -8.71 15.96
N LYS A 63 7.46 -7.94 14.98
CA LYS A 63 7.55 -6.47 15.04
C LYS A 63 6.16 -5.82 15.15
N PHE A 64 5.20 -6.35 14.39
CA PHE A 64 3.81 -5.88 14.38
C PHE A 64 2.87 -6.89 15.05
N SER A 65 3.26 -7.38 16.23
CA SER A 65 2.54 -8.45 16.94
C SER A 65 1.04 -8.17 17.13
N GLN A 66 0.68 -6.93 17.46
CA GLN A 66 -0.71 -6.49 17.66
C GLN A 66 -1.58 -6.63 16.40
N HIS A 67 -0.98 -6.54 15.21
CA HIS A 67 -1.68 -6.62 13.92
C HIS A 67 -1.41 -7.92 13.18
N SER A 68 -0.63 -8.83 13.76
CA SER A 68 -0.23 -10.09 13.14
C SER A 68 -1.42 -11.06 12.96
N PRO A 69 -1.43 -11.94 11.93
CA PRO A 69 -0.61 -11.86 10.72
C PRO A 69 -0.96 -10.64 9.86
N LEU A 70 0.02 -10.20 9.06
CA LEU A 70 -0.09 -9.10 8.09
C LEU A 70 -0.17 -9.66 6.66
N PRO A 71 -0.92 -9.06 5.72
CA PRO A 71 -0.82 -9.38 4.31
C PRO A 71 0.57 -9.02 3.77
N GLN A 72 1.18 -9.95 3.03
CA GLN A 72 2.50 -9.81 2.44
C GLN A 72 2.43 -9.96 0.92
N LEU A 73 3.00 -9.01 0.19
CA LEU A 73 3.07 -9.00 -1.27
C LEU A 73 4.33 -9.73 -1.75
N TYR A 74 4.19 -10.48 -2.83
CA TYR A 74 5.31 -11.10 -3.54
C TYR A 74 4.95 -11.39 -5.00
N ASN A 75 5.96 -11.51 -5.84
CA ASN A 75 5.84 -12.04 -7.20
C ASN A 75 7.19 -12.66 -7.63
N ALA A 76 7.33 -12.99 -8.92
CA ALA A 76 8.56 -13.59 -9.44
C ALA A 76 9.80 -12.69 -9.33
N GLN A 77 9.62 -11.37 -9.34
CA GLN A 77 10.71 -10.39 -9.27
C GLN A 77 10.98 -9.90 -7.84
N VAL A 78 9.94 -9.79 -7.03
CA VAL A 78 9.99 -9.34 -5.64
C VAL A 78 9.70 -10.54 -4.75
N PRO A 79 10.74 -11.21 -4.21
CA PRO A 79 10.55 -12.40 -3.40
C PRO A 79 9.89 -12.08 -2.07
N ILE A 80 9.27 -13.09 -1.45
CA ILE A 80 8.70 -13.00 -0.09
C ILE A 80 9.74 -12.45 0.91
N SER A 81 11.03 -12.78 0.76
CA SER A 81 12.11 -12.27 1.62
C SER A 81 12.29 -10.73 1.58
N ARG A 82 11.62 -10.01 0.67
CA ARG A 82 11.61 -8.54 0.64
C ARG A 82 10.70 -7.90 1.70
N TRP A 83 9.83 -8.69 2.34
CA TRP A 83 8.96 -8.26 3.45
C TRP A 83 8.08 -7.04 3.15
N ILE A 84 7.47 -6.98 1.96
CA ILE A 84 6.49 -5.92 1.65
C ILE A 84 5.16 -6.27 2.30
N LEU A 85 4.81 -5.55 3.36
CA LEU A 85 3.61 -5.80 4.15
C LEU A 85 2.57 -4.69 3.93
N ILE A 86 1.30 -5.04 4.07
CA ILE A 86 0.23 -4.08 4.31
C ILE A 86 0.02 -4.00 5.82
N HIS A 87 0.18 -2.82 6.43
CA HIS A 87 -0.02 -2.66 7.88
C HIS A 87 -0.49 -1.25 8.25
N PRO A 88 -1.10 -1.05 9.43
CA PRO A 88 -1.46 0.27 9.91
C PRO A 88 -0.24 1.17 10.06
N GLY A 89 -0.40 2.43 9.68
CA GLY A 89 0.59 3.50 9.75
C GLY A 89 0.05 4.73 9.04
N ASN A 90 0.50 5.91 9.42
CA ASN A 90 -0.04 7.15 8.87
C ASN A 90 0.97 7.91 8.01
N ASP A 91 2.26 7.82 8.26
CA ASP A 91 3.26 8.61 7.54
C ASP A 91 4.52 7.82 7.16
N TYR A 92 5.44 8.50 6.46
CA TYR A 92 6.66 7.87 5.93
C TYR A 92 7.59 7.27 6.99
N ASN A 93 7.49 7.68 8.26
CA ASN A 93 8.29 7.08 9.35
C ASN A 93 7.79 5.71 9.77
N ASP A 94 6.52 5.41 9.48
CA ASP A 94 5.91 4.11 9.78
C ASP A 94 6.28 3.04 8.76
N THR A 95 6.94 3.40 7.65
CA THR A 95 7.27 2.47 6.56
C THR A 95 8.75 2.50 6.14
N ILE A 96 9.26 1.34 5.74
CA ILE A 96 10.59 1.17 5.11
C ILE A 96 10.46 0.52 3.72
N GLY A 97 9.27 0.60 3.12
CA GLY A 97 8.91 -0.01 1.83
C GLY A 97 7.58 -0.77 1.87
N CYS A 98 6.89 -0.80 3.01
CA CYS A 98 5.55 -1.34 3.17
C CYS A 98 4.46 -0.39 2.64
N LEU A 99 3.25 -0.93 2.47
CA LEU A 99 2.05 -0.19 2.06
C LEU A 99 1.19 0.16 3.29
N LEU A 100 0.94 1.45 3.52
CA LEU A 100 0.13 1.95 4.64
C LEU A 100 -1.27 2.36 4.15
N PRO A 101 -2.34 1.61 4.45
CA PRO A 101 -3.68 1.95 3.99
C PRO A 101 -4.25 3.12 4.81
N GLY A 102 -5.09 3.95 4.22
CA GLY A 102 -5.93 4.91 4.95
C GLY A 102 -7.12 5.43 4.15
N LYS A 103 -8.14 5.94 4.85
CA LYS A 103 -9.39 6.45 4.24
C LYS A 103 -9.26 7.90 3.77
N VAL A 104 -8.32 8.65 4.37
CA VAL A 104 -8.12 10.08 4.12
C VAL A 104 -6.70 10.28 3.61
N LYS A 105 -6.55 11.14 2.60
CA LYS A 105 -5.26 11.56 2.04
C LYS A 105 -4.92 12.97 2.51
N LEU A 106 -3.70 13.15 3.02
CA LEU A 106 -3.09 14.43 3.36
C LEU A 106 -1.74 14.53 2.63
N VAL A 107 -1.00 15.62 2.83
CA VAL A 107 0.38 15.73 2.35
C VAL A 107 1.25 14.79 3.17
N ASP A 108 1.95 13.86 2.51
CA ASP A 108 2.85 12.87 3.11
C ASP A 108 2.26 12.04 4.25
N ARG A 109 0.93 11.89 4.25
CA ARG A 109 0.20 11.21 5.31
C ARG A 109 -1.12 10.63 4.81
N VAL A 110 -1.52 9.51 5.42
CA VAL A 110 -2.87 8.96 5.36
C VAL A 110 -3.53 8.99 6.74
N GLY A 111 -4.86 9.05 6.77
CA GLY A 111 -5.67 9.07 7.98
C GLY A 111 -6.64 7.89 8.08
N ALA A 112 -7.12 7.61 9.29
CA ALA A 112 -7.98 6.46 9.61
C ALA A 112 -7.39 5.12 9.12
N SER A 113 -6.07 4.97 9.28
CA SER A 113 -5.32 3.82 8.76
C SER A 113 -5.76 2.51 9.41
N LYS A 114 -5.83 2.47 10.74
CA LYS A 114 -6.23 1.28 11.50
C LYS A 114 -7.60 0.78 11.08
N ASP A 115 -8.58 1.67 10.96
CA ASP A 115 -9.94 1.28 10.57
C ASP A 115 -9.99 0.65 9.18
N LEU A 116 -9.28 1.24 8.20
CA LEU A 116 -9.24 0.69 6.85
C LEU A 116 -8.49 -0.64 6.82
N TYR A 117 -7.36 -0.72 7.52
CA TYR A 117 -6.60 -1.95 7.65
C TYR A 117 -7.44 -3.09 8.26
N ASP A 118 -8.12 -2.84 9.38
CA ASP A 118 -8.92 -3.87 10.06
C ASP A 118 -10.05 -4.37 9.15
N ARG A 119 -10.67 -3.45 8.39
CA ARG A 119 -11.68 -3.80 7.39
C ARG A 119 -11.11 -4.67 6.27
N MET A 120 -9.98 -4.28 5.68
CA MET A 120 -9.30 -5.05 4.63
C MET A 120 -8.89 -6.43 5.13
N LYS A 121 -8.28 -6.50 6.32
CA LYS A 121 -7.83 -7.75 6.94
C LYS A 121 -9.01 -8.69 7.22
N SER A 122 -10.11 -8.17 7.75
CA SER A 122 -11.31 -8.95 8.01
C SER A 122 -11.86 -9.55 6.71
N PHE A 123 -11.96 -8.73 5.65
CA PHE A 123 -12.44 -9.20 4.35
C PHE A 123 -11.53 -10.28 3.74
N MET A 124 -10.21 -10.08 3.77
CA MET A 124 -9.24 -11.09 3.31
C MET A 124 -9.31 -12.39 4.10
N ARG A 125 -9.62 -12.33 5.40
CA ARG A 125 -9.80 -13.52 6.24
C ARG A 125 -11.08 -14.27 5.91
N THR A 126 -12.18 -13.56 5.72
CA THR A 126 -13.47 -14.16 5.35
C THR A 126 -13.38 -14.87 4.02
N GLU A 127 -12.75 -14.23 3.03
CA GLU A 127 -12.68 -14.77 1.68
C GLU A 127 -11.54 -15.76 1.46
N GLY A 128 -10.43 -15.61 2.18
CA GLY A 128 -9.18 -16.37 1.96
C GLY A 128 -8.17 -15.56 1.17
N ILE A 129 -6.98 -15.35 1.73
CA ILE A 129 -5.96 -14.42 1.19
C ILE A 129 -5.39 -14.85 -0.16
N ASP A 130 -5.38 -16.14 -0.44
CA ASP A 130 -4.92 -16.76 -1.69
C ASP A 130 -5.77 -16.35 -2.90
N LYS A 131 -7.00 -15.87 -2.65
CA LYS A 131 -7.89 -15.34 -3.69
C LYS A 131 -7.61 -13.87 -4.03
N PHE A 132 -6.71 -13.21 -3.30
CA PHE A 132 -6.39 -11.79 -3.51
C PHE A 132 -5.10 -11.60 -4.27
N SER A 133 -5.11 -10.59 -5.14
CA SER A 133 -3.92 -10.05 -5.77
C SER A 133 -3.91 -8.52 -5.74
N VAL A 134 -2.76 -7.93 -5.96
CA VAL A 134 -2.56 -6.47 -6.01
C VAL A 134 -1.95 -6.11 -7.36
N ILE A 135 -2.51 -5.12 -8.04
CA ILE A 135 -1.92 -4.50 -9.23
C ILE A 135 -1.50 -3.08 -8.86
N ILE A 136 -0.21 -2.78 -9.03
CA ILE A 136 0.36 -1.45 -8.77
C ILE A 136 0.74 -0.82 -10.11
N THR A 137 0.25 0.40 -10.36
CA THR A 137 0.56 1.22 -11.53
C THR A 137 0.83 2.67 -11.11
N SER A 138 1.50 3.45 -11.94
CA SER A 138 1.60 4.91 -11.76
C SER A 138 0.80 5.66 -12.81
N HIS A 139 0.10 6.69 -12.34
CA HIS A 139 -0.51 7.72 -13.15
C HIS A 139 -0.46 9.00 -12.34
N TYR A 140 0.72 9.61 -12.33
CA TYR A 140 0.95 10.84 -11.58
C TYR A 140 0.11 11.96 -12.16
N VAL A 141 -0.54 12.72 -11.28
CA VAL A 141 -1.20 13.95 -11.71
C VAL A 141 -0.12 15.01 -11.90
N ASP A 142 -0.04 15.57 -13.11
CA ASP A 142 0.91 16.63 -13.39
C ASP A 142 0.65 17.82 -12.47
N GLY A 143 1.69 18.22 -11.73
CA GLY A 143 1.67 19.39 -10.87
C GLY A 143 1.69 20.66 -11.69
N HIS A 144 0.55 21.09 -12.24
CA HIS A 144 0.38 22.51 -12.53
C HIS A 144 0.20 23.26 -11.23
N ASN A 145 1.32 23.74 -10.69
CA ASN A 145 1.36 24.93 -9.87
C ASN A 145 0.67 26.07 -10.65
N LYS A 146 -0.51 26.48 -10.21
CA LYS A 146 -0.93 27.88 -10.31
C LYS A 146 -0.90 28.46 -8.91
N SER A 147 0.28 28.88 -8.50
CA SER A 147 0.41 30.10 -7.71
C SER A 147 -0.17 31.25 -8.54
N GLY A 148 -1.27 31.85 -8.10
CA GLY A 148 -1.81 33.10 -8.65
C GLY A 148 -3.34 33.18 -8.69
N ASP A 149 -3.86 34.23 -8.07
CA ASP A 149 -5.23 34.82 -8.10
C ASP A 149 -6.31 34.07 -7.28
N LYS A 150 -6.91 34.64 -6.21
CA LYS A 150 -7.08 36.03 -5.74
C LYS A 150 -7.05 36.09 -4.21
#